data_AF-A0A8S1R6D3-F1
#
_entry.id   AF-A0A8S1R6D3-F1
#
_cell.length_a   1.000
_cell.length_b   1.000
_cell.length_c   1.000
_cell.angle_alpha   90.00
_cell.angle_beta   90.00
_cell.angle_gamma   90.00
#
_symmetry.space_group_name_H-M   'P 1'
#
loop_
_entity.id
_entity.type
_entity.pdbx_description
1 polymer ?
#
loop_
_entity_poly.entity_id
_entity_poly.type
_entity_poly.pdbx_seq_one_letter_code
_entity_poly.pdbx_strand_id
1 'polypeptide(L)'
;MTVQIDDNNTARIDVFEEDDPELLAINFCNQHKLNQRLVPMLTENIKKNIYIALKEKQNMTQYLQQQKDKQIIKQQQQEQLTQQNIIKEMSTQSPKTIKEKKGDDVFNRLYQSAQNKKMKIQRQESERLQISNQLVHNQESDVNYGQLLYQRGMNKKDEFILKAEMAQLEKQQLQMIECTYKPQINSISQKIVNRPSEPICFHLNQLAKVISEKKEQAQFNKVEEQQQQCSFHPQIDKQSQNIIEEKKKASQIQIPHYEQLYQVNTIRQMKLNQKGQEYFTENYTFHPKIDQISEQIVSGQSFQDRQQKFLISTKDKYQSVEECFRPKTGRPPEYRPENLFDTLYNQAKELSDKKAQLLSSSMDQALFQSQIKASHQSDKITQQSIYNKLSNIFDLLDSDQDGEIDSLRIDTTNLDPQILQAITPLLQEMEKGKHSLIKSEFIQLISQMMNLMSNKEKHDLLKKPQKKDPQLNVTKDRSPKQSIKKY
;
A
#
# COMPACT_ATOMS: atom_id res chain seq x y z
N MET A 1 36.84 10.02 -3.95
CA MET A 1 36.30 10.72 -5.13
C MET A 1 36.65 9.96 -6.41
N THR A 2 35.84 10.06 -7.46
CA THR A 2 36.11 9.43 -8.77
C THR A 2 36.54 10.49 -9.76
N VAL A 3 37.63 10.25 -10.50
CA VAL A 3 38.21 11.16 -11.49
C VAL A 3 38.16 10.48 -12.86
N GLN A 4 37.57 11.16 -13.84
CA GLN A 4 37.63 10.73 -15.24
C GLN A 4 39.01 11.10 -15.80
N ILE A 5 39.73 10.10 -16.29
CA ILE A 5 41.05 10.28 -16.91
C ILE A 5 40.87 10.49 -18.42
N ASP A 6 40.12 9.60 -19.06
CA ASP A 6 39.76 9.63 -20.50
C ASP A 6 38.28 9.22 -20.66
N ASP A 7 37.74 9.32 -21.89
CA ASP A 7 36.33 9.00 -22.21
C ASP A 7 35.85 7.64 -21.71
N ASN A 8 36.75 6.65 -21.58
CA ASN A 8 36.43 5.29 -21.14
C ASN A 8 37.10 4.89 -19.82
N ASN A 9 37.95 5.73 -19.23
CA ASN A 9 38.75 5.38 -18.06
C ASN A 9 38.43 6.29 -16.87
N THR A 10 38.02 5.66 -15.78
CA THR A 10 37.82 6.35 -14.48
C THR A 10 38.70 5.70 -13.42
N ALA A 11 39.25 6.53 -12.54
CA ALA A 11 40.03 6.07 -11.40
C ALA A 11 39.51 6.72 -10.12
N ARG A 12 39.79 6.07 -8.99
CA ARG A 12 39.30 6.50 -7.68
C ARG A 12 40.48 6.98 -6.83
N ILE A 13 40.28 8.12 -6.17
CA ILE A 13 41.18 8.65 -5.15
C ILE A 13 40.46 8.52 -3.81
N ASP A 14 41.04 7.78 -2.89
CA ASP A 14 40.59 7.76 -1.50
C ASP A 14 41.21 8.97 -0.78
N VAL A 15 40.36 9.76 -0.12
CA VAL A 15 40.74 11.05 0.49
C VAL A 15 40.29 11.01 1.94
N PHE A 16 41.22 11.22 2.87
CA PHE A 16 40.97 11.30 4.31
C PHE A 16 41.05 12.75 4.81
N GLU A 17 40.56 13.01 6.03
CA GLU A 17 40.43 14.38 6.58
C GLU A 17 41.78 15.08 6.80
N GLU A 18 42.84 14.31 7.06
CA GLU A 18 44.18 14.82 7.39
C GLU A 18 45.17 14.71 6.22
N ASP A 19 44.71 14.29 5.04
CA ASP A 19 45.59 14.14 3.88
C ASP A 19 45.96 15.50 3.27
N ASP A 20 47.21 15.61 2.82
CA ASP A 20 47.65 16.75 2.03
C ASP A 20 47.16 16.62 0.58
N PRO A 21 46.29 17.53 0.10
CA PRO A 21 45.70 17.45 -1.23
C PRO A 21 46.74 17.56 -2.36
N GLU A 22 47.86 18.25 -2.14
CA GLU A 22 48.91 18.40 -3.16
C GLU A 22 49.66 17.09 -3.36
N LEU A 23 50.03 16.42 -2.26
CA LEU A 23 50.68 15.10 -2.27
C LEU A 23 49.79 14.03 -2.91
N LEU A 24 48.49 14.00 -2.58
CA LEU A 24 47.53 13.09 -3.20
C LEU A 24 47.41 13.32 -4.71
N ALA A 25 47.33 14.57 -5.15
CA ALA A 25 47.25 14.91 -6.56
C ALA A 25 48.51 14.49 -7.33
N ILE A 26 49.70 14.74 -6.76
CA ILE A 26 50.99 14.36 -7.35
C ILE A 26 51.10 12.84 -7.47
N ASN A 27 50.79 12.10 -6.39
CA ASN A 27 50.85 10.64 -6.39
C ASN A 27 49.89 10.04 -7.42
N PHE A 28 48.69 10.58 -7.53
CA PHE A 28 47.70 10.14 -8.51
C PHE A 28 48.16 10.39 -9.95
N CYS A 29 48.69 11.59 -10.23
CA CYS A 29 49.24 11.89 -11.56
C CYS A 29 50.43 10.97 -11.91
N ASN A 30 51.30 10.66 -10.96
CA ASN A 30 52.43 9.75 -11.16
C ASN A 30 51.97 8.31 -11.40
N GLN A 31 50.99 7.83 -10.64
CA GLN A 31 50.45 6.47 -10.75
C GLN A 31 49.79 6.22 -12.11
N HIS A 32 49.07 7.21 -12.64
CA HIS A 32 48.33 7.11 -13.90
C HIS A 32 49.06 7.74 -15.11
N LYS A 33 50.32 8.16 -14.94
CA LYS A 33 51.14 8.80 -15.99
C LYS A 33 50.47 10.03 -16.63
N LEU A 34 49.80 10.85 -15.82
CA LEU A 34 49.11 12.06 -16.26
C LEU A 34 50.06 13.26 -16.37
N ASN A 35 49.68 14.26 -17.15
CA ASN A 35 50.45 15.49 -17.30
C ASN A 35 50.50 16.27 -15.97
N GLN A 36 51.71 16.62 -15.50
CA GLN A 36 51.91 17.35 -14.23
C GLN A 36 51.23 18.72 -14.20
N ARG A 37 50.88 19.31 -15.36
CA ARG A 37 50.07 20.54 -15.43
C ARG A 37 48.67 20.40 -14.84
N LEU A 38 48.17 19.18 -14.67
CA LEU A 38 46.85 18.90 -14.09
C LEU A 38 46.86 18.88 -12.55
N VAL A 39 48.04 18.86 -11.91
CA VAL A 39 48.18 18.78 -10.45
C VAL A 39 47.44 19.92 -9.72
N PRO A 40 47.54 21.21 -10.13
CA PRO A 40 46.82 22.29 -9.44
C PRO A 40 45.30 22.14 -9.53
N MET A 41 44.78 21.72 -10.69
CA MET A 41 43.34 21.51 -10.90
C MET A 41 42.82 20.35 -10.04
N LEU A 42 43.58 19.25 -9.98
CA LEU A 42 43.22 18.09 -9.16
C LEU A 42 43.30 18.43 -7.67
N THR A 43 44.31 19.21 -7.26
CA THR A 43 44.47 19.72 -5.88
C THR A 43 43.24 20.52 -5.43
N GLU A 44 42.78 21.47 -6.25
CA GLU A 44 41.56 22.25 -5.97
C GLU A 44 40.32 21.37 -5.84
N ASN A 45 40.17 20.36 -6.69
CA ASN A 45 39.06 19.41 -6.61
C ASN A 45 39.13 18.53 -5.34
N ILE A 46 40.32 18.11 -4.91
CA ILE A 46 40.49 17.37 -3.65
C ILE A 46 40.15 18.27 -2.47
N LYS A 47 40.67 19.51 -2.42
CA LYS A 47 40.34 20.52 -1.39
C LYS A 47 38.84 20.74 -1.27
N LYS A 48 38.14 20.89 -2.41
CA LYS A 48 36.69 21.06 -2.44
C LYS A 48 35.95 19.85 -1.88
N ASN A 49 36.38 18.63 -2.18
CA ASN A 49 35.78 17.41 -1.63
C ASN A 49 36.02 17.26 -0.13
N ILE A 50 37.23 17.56 0.36
CA ILE A 50 37.53 17.59 1.81
C ILE A 50 36.59 18.57 2.51
N TYR A 51 36.42 19.78 1.95
CA TYR A 51 35.52 20.79 2.50
C TYR A 51 34.05 20.32 2.54
N ILE A 52 33.57 19.66 1.49
CA ILE A 52 32.20 19.09 1.45
C ILE A 52 32.04 18.05 2.57
N ALA A 53 33.00 17.13 2.70
CA ALA A 53 32.97 16.09 3.74
C ALA A 53 32.96 16.69 5.16
N LEU A 54 33.76 17.73 5.42
CA LEU A 54 33.78 18.44 6.70
C LEU A 54 32.44 19.12 7.01
N LYS A 55 31.81 19.76 6.00
CA LYS A 55 30.51 20.41 6.16
C LYS A 55 29.40 19.40 6.44
N GLU A 56 29.40 18.26 5.75
CA GLU A 56 28.45 17.16 6.00
C GLU A 56 28.59 16.60 7.41
N LYS A 57 29.83 16.39 7.89
CA LYS A 57 30.12 15.97 9.26
C LYS A 57 29.60 16.96 10.31
N GLN A 58 29.77 18.26 10.08
CA GLN A 58 29.21 19.30 10.96
C GLN A 58 27.68 19.25 11.01
N ASN A 59 27.02 19.14 9.85
CA ASN A 59 25.56 19.04 9.77
C ASN A 59 25.04 17.79 10.50
N MET A 60 25.71 16.65 10.34
CA MET A 60 25.37 15.40 11.03
C MET A 60 25.52 15.55 12.55
N THR A 61 26.59 16.21 13.01
CA THR A 61 26.82 16.46 14.44
C THR A 61 25.74 17.37 15.03
N GLN A 62 25.35 18.43 14.32
CA GLN A 62 24.24 19.30 14.74
C GLN A 62 22.91 18.55 14.82
N TYR A 63 22.63 17.68 13.85
CA TYR A 63 21.43 16.84 13.87
C TYR A 63 21.40 15.90 15.08
N LEU A 64 22.52 15.24 15.39
CA LEU A 64 22.62 14.37 16.57
C LEU A 64 22.44 15.13 17.88
N GLN A 65 22.95 16.37 17.96
CA GLN A 65 22.75 17.22 19.13
C GLN A 65 21.28 17.59 19.30
N GLN A 66 20.60 18.00 18.23
CA GLN A 66 19.16 18.28 18.27
C GLN A 66 18.32 17.07 18.71
N GLN A 67 18.74 15.86 18.34
CA GLN A 67 18.06 14.63 18.78
C GLN A 67 18.26 14.38 20.29
N LYS A 68 19.47 14.59 20.81
CA LYS A 68 19.74 14.52 22.26
C LYS A 68 18.90 15.53 23.03
N ASP A 69 18.83 16.78 22.56
CA ASP A 69 18.05 17.83 23.22
C ASP A 69 16.55 17.48 23.25
N LYS A 70 16.01 16.90 22.16
CA LYS A 70 14.62 16.39 22.13
C LYS A 70 14.38 15.25 23.11
N GLN A 71 15.35 14.36 23.31
CA GLN A 71 15.26 13.29 24.31
C GLN A 71 15.24 13.83 25.73
N ILE A 72 16.09 14.81 26.04
CA ILE A 72 16.14 15.49 27.34
C ILE A 72 14.80 16.17 27.64
N ILE A 73 14.23 16.90 26.67
CA ILE A 73 12.92 17.55 26.84
C ILE A 73 11.82 16.52 27.11
N LYS A 74 11.83 15.37 26.43
CA LYS A 74 10.85 14.29 26.68
C LYS A 74 11.00 13.68 28.07
N GLN A 75 12.24 13.45 28.53
CA GLN A 75 12.47 12.95 29.89
C GLN A 75 11.99 13.94 30.96
N GLN A 76 12.28 15.23 30.79
CA GLN A 76 11.79 16.27 31.72
C GLN A 76 10.26 16.35 31.77
N GLN A 77 9.57 16.23 30.62
CA GLN A 77 8.10 16.19 30.59
C GLN A 77 7.54 14.94 31.28
N GLN A 78 8.23 13.80 31.16
CA GLN A 78 7.81 12.55 31.79
C GLN A 78 8.04 12.60 33.31
N GLU A 79 9.12 13.20 33.79
CA GLU A 79 9.36 13.44 35.22
C GLU A 79 8.31 14.38 35.82
N GLN A 80 7.90 15.44 35.12
CA GLN A 80 6.82 16.33 35.58
C GLN A 80 5.47 15.61 35.68
N LEU A 81 5.13 14.72 34.74
CA LEU A 81 3.93 13.89 34.80
C LEU A 81 3.98 12.89 35.97
N THR A 82 5.17 12.36 36.27
CA THR A 82 5.35 11.40 37.36
C THR A 82 5.19 12.09 38.73
N GLN A 83 5.70 13.32 38.89
CA GLN A 83 5.49 14.10 40.11
C GLN A 83 4.02 14.50 40.31
N GLN A 84 3.27 14.82 39.25
CA GLN A 84 1.83 15.09 39.37
C GLN A 84 1.00 13.85 39.72
N ASN A 85 1.41 12.66 39.28
CA ASN A 85 0.73 11.41 39.63
C ASN A 85 1.02 10.98 41.07
N ILE A 86 2.23 11.22 41.58
CA ILE A 86 2.57 10.92 42.98
C ILE A 86 1.75 11.79 43.96
N ILE A 87 1.47 13.06 43.61
CA ILE A 87 0.60 13.94 44.44
C ILE A 87 -0.85 13.43 44.45
N LYS A 88 -1.33 12.77 43.39
CA LYS A 88 -2.68 12.16 43.36
C LYS A 88 -2.77 10.85 44.14
N GLU A 89 -1.71 10.05 44.18
CA GLU A 89 -1.71 8.77 44.91
C GLU A 89 -1.55 8.94 46.43
N MET A 90 -0.99 10.05 46.91
CA MET A 90 -0.95 10.34 48.35
C MET A 90 -2.30 10.80 48.94
N SER A 91 -3.32 11.06 48.10
CA SER A 91 -4.67 11.47 48.55
C SER A 91 -5.65 10.30 48.76
N THR A 92 -5.26 9.05 48.51
CA THR A 92 -6.18 7.89 48.51
C THR A 92 -5.82 6.77 49.48
N GLN A 93 -5.07 7.07 50.55
CA GLN A 93 -4.91 6.14 51.67
C GLN A 93 -5.88 6.49 52.80
N SER A 94 -7.12 6.01 52.69
CA SER A 94 -8.03 5.82 53.83
C SER A 94 -8.22 4.32 54.11
N PRO A 95 -8.49 3.93 55.37
CA PRO A 95 -8.25 2.57 55.83
C PRO A 95 -9.32 1.59 55.36
N LYS A 96 -8.87 0.35 55.15
CA LYS A 96 -9.66 -0.85 54.86
C LYS A 96 -10.85 -0.99 55.83
N THR A 97 -12.08 -0.85 55.33
CA THR A 97 -13.24 -1.55 55.90
C THR A 97 -14.41 -1.60 54.91
N ILE A 98 -14.97 -2.81 54.80
CA ILE A 98 -16.37 -3.14 54.47
C ILE A 98 -16.75 -3.16 52.97
N LYS A 99 -17.32 -4.33 52.63
CA LYS A 99 -18.00 -4.68 51.39
C LYS A 99 -19.01 -3.59 50.99
N GLU A 100 -18.75 -2.89 49.89
CA GLU A 100 -19.73 -2.00 49.27
C GLU A 100 -20.30 -2.57 47.97
N LYS A 101 -21.55 -2.17 47.77
CA LYS A 101 -22.55 -2.75 46.89
C LYS A 101 -22.23 -2.44 45.43
N LYS A 102 -22.54 -3.41 44.57
CA LYS A 102 -22.78 -3.21 43.14
C LYS A 102 -23.90 -2.16 42.99
N GLY A 103 -23.53 -0.92 42.70
CA GLY A 103 -24.49 0.17 42.55
C GLY A 103 -23.96 1.41 41.87
N ASP A 104 -22.71 1.42 41.39
CA ASP A 104 -22.27 2.48 40.49
C ASP A 104 -22.92 2.24 39.12
N ASP A 105 -23.92 3.09 38.87
CA ASP A 105 -24.74 3.11 37.69
C ASP A 105 -23.85 3.08 36.44
N VAL A 106 -24.04 2.07 35.61
CA VAL A 106 -23.27 1.83 34.37
C VAL A 106 -23.22 3.10 33.51
N PHE A 107 -24.27 3.91 33.62
CA PHE A 107 -24.38 5.23 33.01
C PHE A 107 -23.23 6.18 33.37
N ASN A 108 -22.84 6.30 34.64
CA ASN A 108 -21.77 7.21 35.06
C ASN A 108 -20.40 6.77 34.54
N ARG A 109 -20.16 5.46 34.48
CA ARG A 109 -18.93 4.89 33.91
C ARG A 109 -18.86 5.10 32.40
N LEU A 110 -19.97 4.91 31.69
CA LEU A 110 -20.06 5.18 30.26
C LEU A 110 -19.89 6.68 29.97
N TYR A 111 -20.50 7.54 30.78
CA TYR A 111 -20.46 9.00 30.62
C TYR A 111 -19.04 9.56 30.79
N GLN A 112 -18.30 9.11 31.82
CA GLN A 112 -16.87 9.45 31.95
C GLN A 112 -16.03 8.93 30.79
N SER A 113 -16.29 7.71 30.32
CA SER A 113 -15.56 7.16 29.15
C SER A 113 -15.84 7.97 27.88
N ALA A 114 -17.07 8.43 27.70
CA ALA A 114 -17.49 9.24 26.56
C ALA A 114 -16.87 10.65 26.62
N GLN A 115 -16.81 11.27 27.80
CA GLN A 115 -16.12 12.56 27.96
C GLN A 115 -14.62 12.46 27.69
N ASN A 116 -13.96 11.42 28.20
CA ASN A 116 -12.54 11.19 27.92
C ASN A 116 -12.28 10.94 26.43
N LYS A 117 -13.18 10.20 25.75
CA LYS A 117 -13.10 9.99 24.30
C LYS A 117 -13.31 11.30 23.53
N LYS A 118 -14.26 12.15 23.95
CA LYS A 118 -14.52 13.46 23.35
C LYS A 118 -13.30 14.40 23.47
N MET A 119 -12.67 14.47 24.64
CA MET A 119 -11.45 15.26 24.85
C MET A 119 -10.29 14.76 23.97
N LYS A 120 -10.16 13.44 23.79
CA LYS A 120 -9.13 12.86 22.91
C LYS A 120 -9.37 13.19 21.43
N ILE A 121 -10.62 13.14 20.98
CA ILE A 121 -11.00 13.54 19.61
C ILE A 121 -10.73 15.03 19.38
N GLN A 122 -11.09 15.89 20.33
CA GLN A 122 -10.85 17.33 20.23
C GLN A 122 -9.35 17.69 20.19
N ARG A 123 -8.51 16.93 20.91
CA ARG A 123 -7.04 17.08 20.85
C ARG A 123 -6.48 16.65 19.49
N GLN A 124 -6.96 15.56 18.93
CA GLN A 124 -6.58 15.12 17.58
C GLN A 124 -7.07 16.08 16.48
N GLU A 125 -8.27 16.64 16.62
CA GLU A 125 -8.77 17.66 15.68
C GLU A 125 -7.98 18.96 15.74
N SER A 126 -7.63 19.43 16.93
CA SER A 126 -6.78 20.63 17.08
C SER A 126 -5.37 20.42 16.52
N GLU A 127 -4.76 19.24 16.71
CA GLU A 127 -3.50 18.88 16.06
C GLU A 127 -3.64 18.82 14.52
N ARG A 128 -4.74 18.25 14.00
CA ARG A 128 -5.04 18.23 12.56
C ARG A 128 -5.20 19.63 11.97
N LEU A 129 -5.88 20.52 12.68
CA LEU A 129 -6.11 21.90 12.26
C LEU A 129 -4.82 22.73 12.30
N GLN A 130 -3.93 22.49 13.28
CA GLN A 130 -2.61 23.12 13.32
C GLN A 130 -1.72 22.67 12.14
N ILE A 131 -1.73 21.37 11.79
CA ILE A 131 -0.99 20.85 10.64
C ILE A 131 -1.56 21.40 9.32
N SER A 132 -2.89 21.51 9.22
CA SER A 132 -3.56 22.11 8.06
C SER A 132 -3.21 23.59 7.89
N ASN A 133 -3.16 24.37 8.97
CA ASN A 133 -2.86 25.80 8.91
C ASN A 133 -1.38 26.08 8.60
N GLN A 134 -0.45 25.22 9.00
CA GLN A 134 0.97 25.32 8.58
C GLN A 134 1.17 24.99 7.09
N LEU A 135 0.32 24.18 6.48
CA LEU A 135 0.37 23.84 5.05
C LEU A 135 -0.23 24.92 4.14
N VAL A 136 -1.18 25.72 4.65
CA VAL A 136 -1.84 26.78 3.87
C VAL A 136 -1.00 28.06 3.82
N HIS A 137 -0.10 28.30 4.77
CA HIS A 137 0.69 29.55 4.82
C HIS A 137 2.01 29.53 4.02
N ASN A 138 2.32 28.44 3.30
CA ASN A 138 3.55 28.29 2.49
C ASN A 138 3.27 28.13 0.97
N GLN A 139 2.15 28.64 0.46
CA GLN A 139 1.71 28.38 -0.91
C GLN A 139 2.36 29.24 -2.01
N GLU A 140 3.37 30.08 -1.74
CA GLU A 140 3.93 30.99 -2.76
C GLU A 140 5.42 30.80 -3.11
N SER A 141 6.13 29.82 -2.56
CA SER A 141 7.51 29.52 -2.97
C SER A 141 7.65 28.07 -3.42
N ASP A 142 8.30 27.84 -4.57
CA ASP A 142 8.61 26.53 -5.17
C ASP A 142 9.04 25.46 -4.14
N VAL A 143 8.07 24.73 -3.60
CA VAL A 143 8.36 23.64 -2.66
C VAL A 143 8.80 22.42 -3.47
N ASN A 144 10.07 22.05 -3.33
CA ASN A 144 10.60 20.81 -3.89
C ASN A 144 9.93 19.60 -3.23
N TYR A 145 8.92 19.06 -3.89
CA TYR A 145 8.15 17.90 -3.43
C TYR A 145 9.01 16.66 -3.14
N GLY A 146 10.16 16.52 -3.81
CA GLY A 146 11.10 15.43 -3.54
C GLY A 146 11.70 15.52 -2.14
N GLN A 147 12.09 16.73 -1.72
CA GLN A 147 12.61 16.98 -0.38
C GLN A 147 11.54 16.77 0.70
N LEU A 148 10.31 17.21 0.44
CA LEU A 148 9.18 17.01 1.35
C LEU A 148 8.84 15.51 1.53
N LEU A 149 8.83 14.75 0.43
CA LEU A 149 8.60 13.31 0.47
C LEU A 149 9.75 12.56 1.17
N TYR A 150 10.99 12.96 0.93
CA TYR A 150 12.15 12.41 1.62
C TYR A 150 12.07 12.66 3.13
N GLN A 151 11.78 13.89 3.54
CA GLN A 151 11.61 14.26 4.94
C GLN A 151 10.45 13.50 5.59
N ARG A 152 9.33 13.34 4.88
CA ARG A 152 8.19 12.52 5.33
C ARG A 152 8.57 11.04 5.46
N GLY A 153 9.40 10.53 4.55
CA GLY A 153 9.94 9.17 4.59
C GLY A 153 10.85 8.96 5.79
N MET A 154 11.75 9.90 6.07
CA MET A 154 12.60 9.89 7.26
C MET A 154 11.77 9.93 8.54
N ASN A 155 10.79 10.83 8.64
CA ASN A 155 9.91 10.91 9.81
C ASN A 155 9.14 9.60 10.06
N LYS A 156 8.66 8.93 9.00
CA LYS A 156 8.01 7.62 9.12
C LYS A 156 8.97 6.52 9.57
N LYS A 157 10.21 6.56 9.08
CA LYS A 157 11.27 5.62 9.49
C LYS A 157 11.58 5.80 10.98
N ASP A 158 11.72 7.04 11.45
CA ASP A 158 11.97 7.35 12.85
C ASP A 158 10.80 6.93 13.74
N GLU A 159 9.55 7.18 13.32
CA GLU A 159 8.35 6.72 14.02
C GLU A 159 8.33 5.19 14.14
N PHE A 160 8.70 4.48 13.07
CA PHE A 160 8.79 3.03 13.06
C PHE A 160 9.88 2.51 14.02
N ILE A 161 11.06 3.13 14.03
CA ILE A 161 12.16 2.80 14.95
C ILE A 161 11.72 3.01 16.40
N LEU A 162 11.14 4.17 16.71
CA LEU A 162 10.66 4.49 18.06
C LEU A 162 9.61 3.49 18.53
N LYS A 163 8.68 3.11 17.66
CA LYS A 163 7.65 2.10 17.97
C LYS A 163 8.27 0.72 18.23
N ALA A 164 9.29 0.34 17.46
CA ALA A 164 10.01 -0.91 17.67
C ALA A 164 10.76 -0.92 19.00
N GLU A 165 11.40 0.19 19.37
CA GLU A 165 12.11 0.36 20.64
C GLU A 165 11.15 0.31 21.84
N MET A 166 10.01 1.02 21.77
CA MET A 166 8.99 0.94 22.82
C MET A 166 8.47 -0.49 23.01
N ALA A 167 8.25 -1.24 21.92
CA ALA A 167 7.82 -2.63 22.00
C ALA A 167 8.89 -3.55 22.62
N GLN A 168 10.18 -3.25 22.40
CA GLN A 168 11.27 -3.96 23.07
C GLN A 168 11.32 -3.65 24.57
N LEU A 169 11.18 -2.38 24.96
CA LEU A 169 11.12 -1.96 26.36
C LEU A 169 9.93 -2.59 27.08
N GLU A 170 8.74 -2.58 26.48
CA GLU A 170 7.56 -3.26 27.01
C GLU A 170 7.82 -4.76 27.19
N LYS A 171 8.46 -5.41 26.21
CA LYS A 171 8.86 -6.82 26.31
C LYS A 171 9.85 -7.07 27.45
N GLN A 172 10.85 -6.20 27.65
CA GLN A 172 11.80 -6.32 28.76
C GLN A 172 11.11 -6.13 30.11
N GLN A 173 10.18 -5.18 30.23
CA GLN A 173 9.39 -4.98 31.44
C GLN A 173 8.53 -6.21 31.75
N LEU A 174 7.88 -6.79 30.74
CA LEU A 174 7.13 -8.04 30.90
C LEU A 174 8.05 -9.20 31.34
N GLN A 175 9.24 -9.32 30.77
CA GLN A 175 10.24 -10.32 31.19
C GLN A 175 10.70 -10.11 32.64
N MET A 176 10.94 -8.87 33.07
CA MET A 176 11.30 -8.54 34.46
C MET A 176 10.17 -8.87 35.45
N ILE A 177 8.91 -8.68 35.04
CA ILE A 177 7.73 -9.08 35.83
C ILE A 177 7.62 -10.61 35.90
N GLU A 178 7.94 -11.32 34.80
CA GLU A 178 7.97 -12.79 34.74
C GLU A 178 9.16 -13.42 35.50
N CYS A 179 10.24 -12.67 35.77
CA CYS A 179 11.36 -13.08 36.64
C CYS A 179 11.01 -13.08 38.14
N THR A 180 9.75 -13.28 38.49
CA THR A 180 9.38 -13.68 39.85
C THR A 180 9.60 -15.20 39.95
N TYR A 181 10.50 -15.65 40.83
CA TYR A 181 10.95 -17.05 41.03
C TYR A 181 9.86 -18.07 41.45
N LYS A 182 8.59 -17.77 41.19
CA LYS A 182 7.47 -18.68 41.35
C LYS A 182 6.97 -19.01 39.94
N PRO A 183 7.11 -20.24 39.44
CA PRO A 183 6.61 -20.60 38.13
C PRO A 183 5.10 -20.32 38.07
N GLN A 184 4.70 -19.26 37.36
CA GLN A 184 3.30 -19.00 37.09
C GLN A 184 2.89 -19.93 35.95
N ILE A 185 1.95 -20.84 36.21
CA ILE A 185 1.36 -21.68 35.17
C ILE A 185 0.75 -20.74 34.15
N ASN A 186 1.32 -20.72 32.93
CA ASN A 186 0.88 -19.84 31.87
C ASN A 186 -0.65 -19.98 31.67
N SER A 187 -1.36 -18.88 31.41
CA SER A 187 -2.82 -18.91 31.20
C SER A 187 -3.24 -19.93 30.15
N ILE A 188 -2.36 -20.21 29.18
CA ILE A 188 -2.52 -21.25 28.16
C ILE A 188 -2.49 -22.64 28.80
N SER A 189 -1.52 -22.91 29.68
CA SER A 189 -1.40 -24.18 30.40
C SER A 189 -2.58 -24.41 31.35
N GLN A 190 -3.08 -23.36 32.02
CA GLN A 190 -4.32 -23.45 32.81
C GLN A 190 -5.53 -23.76 31.92
N LYS A 191 -5.62 -23.16 30.73
CA LYS A 191 -6.67 -23.47 29.74
C LYS A 191 -6.54 -24.89 29.16
N ILE A 192 -5.32 -25.42 29.02
CA ILE A 192 -5.09 -26.81 28.58
C ILE A 192 -5.56 -27.79 29.66
N VAL A 193 -5.26 -27.53 30.93
CA VAL A 193 -5.71 -28.36 32.06
C VAL A 193 -7.24 -28.29 32.22
N ASN A 194 -7.84 -27.12 32.02
CA ASN A 194 -9.28 -26.93 32.10
C ASN A 194 -10.02 -27.24 30.79
N ARG A 195 -9.41 -27.97 29.85
CA ARG A 195 -10.13 -28.39 28.64
C ARG A 195 -11.28 -29.31 29.04
N PRO A 196 -12.52 -29.03 28.59
CA PRO A 196 -13.61 -29.99 28.76
C PRO A 196 -13.21 -31.30 28.06
N SER A 197 -13.65 -32.43 28.60
CA SER A 197 -13.38 -33.79 28.09
C SER A 197 -14.05 -34.09 26.73
N GLU A 198 -14.23 -33.07 25.90
CA GLU A 198 -14.77 -33.22 24.57
C GLU A 198 -13.72 -33.81 23.61
N PRO A 199 -14.14 -34.63 22.63
CA PRO A 199 -13.25 -35.12 21.59
C PRO A 199 -12.55 -33.96 20.88
N ILE A 200 -11.23 -34.08 20.68
CA ILE A 200 -10.36 -33.05 20.11
C ILE A 200 -10.93 -32.49 18.78
N CYS A 201 -11.56 -33.33 17.96
CA CYS A 201 -12.14 -32.91 16.68
C CYS A 201 -13.27 -31.88 16.84
N PHE A 202 -14.12 -32.01 17.86
CA PHE A 202 -15.24 -31.10 18.11
C PHE A 202 -14.73 -29.74 18.56
N HIS A 203 -13.75 -29.74 19.47
CA HIS A 203 -13.09 -28.51 19.93
C HIS A 203 -12.39 -27.77 18.79
N LEU A 204 -11.68 -28.49 17.90
CA LEU A 204 -11.03 -27.89 16.73
C LEU A 204 -12.05 -27.27 15.77
N ASN A 205 -13.19 -27.92 15.54
CA ASN A 205 -14.27 -27.37 14.71
C ASN A 205 -14.89 -26.12 15.34
N GLN A 206 -15.10 -26.11 16.66
CA GLN A 206 -15.61 -24.95 17.37
C GLN A 206 -14.61 -23.79 17.33
N LEU A 207 -13.32 -24.07 17.49
CA LEU A 207 -12.25 -23.09 17.39
C LEU A 207 -12.17 -22.50 15.97
N ALA A 208 -12.27 -23.35 14.93
CA ALA A 208 -12.33 -22.90 13.55
C ALA A 208 -13.52 -21.96 13.30
N LYS A 209 -14.69 -22.27 13.88
CA LYS A 209 -15.87 -21.41 13.79
C LYS A 209 -15.64 -20.04 14.43
N VAL A 210 -15.09 -20.00 15.64
CA VAL A 210 -14.77 -18.73 16.35
C VAL A 210 -13.73 -17.91 15.59
N ILE A 211 -12.70 -18.55 15.01
CA ILE A 211 -11.71 -17.84 14.16
C ILE A 211 -12.38 -17.25 12.92
N SER A 212 -13.28 -18.01 12.29
CA SER A 212 -14.01 -17.56 11.12
C SER A 212 -14.89 -16.35 11.45
N GLU A 213 -15.69 -16.43 12.51
CA GLU A 213 -16.55 -15.34 12.99
C GLU A 213 -15.73 -14.08 13.32
N LYS A 214 -14.59 -14.23 14.02
CA LYS A 214 -13.71 -13.12 14.34
C LYS A 214 -13.11 -12.46 13.09
N LYS A 215 -12.77 -13.27 12.08
CA LYS A 215 -12.25 -12.78 10.79
C LYS A 215 -13.32 -12.00 10.03
N GLU A 216 -14.54 -12.51 9.99
CA GLU A 216 -15.69 -11.85 9.37
C GLU A 216 -16.02 -10.53 10.06
N GLN A 217 -16.05 -10.50 11.40
CA GLN A 217 -16.27 -9.29 12.17
C GLN A 217 -15.17 -8.24 11.94
N ALA A 218 -13.90 -8.66 11.84
CA ALA A 218 -12.80 -7.75 11.52
C ALA A 218 -12.92 -7.17 10.09
N GLN A 219 -13.40 -7.97 9.12
CA GLN A 219 -13.68 -7.49 7.77
C GLN A 219 -14.84 -6.48 7.76
N PHE A 220 -15.91 -6.77 8.49
CA PHE A 220 -17.05 -5.87 8.64
C PHE A 220 -16.61 -4.52 9.23
N ASN A 221 -15.90 -4.53 10.36
CA ASN A 221 -15.39 -3.31 11.00
C ASN A 221 -14.48 -2.51 10.05
N LYS A 222 -13.63 -3.18 9.27
CA LYS A 222 -12.76 -2.52 8.29
C LYS A 222 -13.57 -1.82 7.20
N VAL A 223 -14.62 -2.45 6.70
CA VAL A 223 -15.52 -1.85 5.70
C VAL A 223 -16.28 -0.68 6.32
N GLU A 224 -16.73 -0.81 7.57
CA GLU A 224 -17.40 0.26 8.30
C GLU A 224 -16.48 1.47 8.51
N GLU A 225 -15.23 1.26 8.95
CA GLU A 225 -14.22 2.31 9.08
C GLU A 225 -13.95 3.01 7.74
N GLN A 226 -13.87 2.25 6.63
CA GLN A 226 -13.71 2.81 5.29
C GLN A 226 -14.92 3.66 4.87
N GLN A 227 -16.13 3.21 5.19
CA GLN A 227 -17.35 3.98 4.92
C GLN A 227 -17.41 5.27 5.74
N GLN A 228 -17.01 5.23 7.02
CA GLN A 228 -16.94 6.41 7.88
C GLN A 228 -15.88 7.43 7.41
N GLN A 229 -14.82 6.98 6.76
CA GLN A 229 -13.77 7.85 6.21
C GLN A 229 -14.14 8.50 4.87
N CYS A 230 -15.16 8.00 4.17
CA CYS A 230 -15.64 8.63 2.94
C CYS A 230 -16.41 9.91 3.27
N SER A 231 -15.91 11.07 2.82
CA SER A 231 -16.62 12.35 2.96
C SER A 231 -17.88 12.43 2.10
N PHE A 232 -17.97 11.60 1.06
CA PHE A 232 -19.10 11.56 0.13
C PHE A 232 -20.17 10.58 0.62
N HIS A 233 -21.30 11.12 1.07
CA HIS A 233 -22.46 10.37 1.52
C HIS A 233 -23.58 10.57 0.49
N PRO A 234 -23.64 9.76 -0.58
CA PRO A 234 -24.67 9.93 -1.59
C PRO A 234 -26.05 9.77 -0.95
N GLN A 235 -26.91 10.78 -1.11
CA GLN A 235 -28.31 10.65 -0.74
C GLN A 235 -28.96 9.69 -1.73
N ILE A 236 -29.38 8.52 -1.24
CA ILE A 236 -30.07 7.55 -2.06
C ILE A 236 -31.50 8.06 -2.27
N ASP A 237 -31.87 8.28 -3.54
CA ASP A 237 -33.25 8.63 -3.89
C ASP A 237 -34.24 7.59 -3.40
N LYS A 238 -35.45 8.02 -3.03
CA LYS A 238 -36.52 7.14 -2.53
C LYS A 238 -36.82 5.97 -3.49
N GLN A 239 -36.71 6.19 -4.80
CA GLN A 239 -36.86 5.11 -5.78
C GLN A 239 -35.76 4.05 -5.66
N SER A 240 -34.51 4.47 -5.46
CA SER A 240 -33.39 3.55 -5.25
C SER A 240 -33.49 2.81 -3.92
N GLN A 241 -34.01 3.45 -2.86
CA GLN A 241 -34.33 2.78 -1.60
C GLN A 241 -35.40 1.69 -1.80
N ASN A 242 -36.47 1.98 -2.54
CA ASN A 242 -37.51 1.00 -2.87
C ASN A 242 -36.97 -0.19 -3.66
N ILE A 243 -36.05 0.03 -4.62
CA ILE A 243 -35.40 -1.07 -5.37
C ILE A 243 -34.55 -1.95 -4.43
N ILE A 244 -33.85 -1.34 -3.47
CA ILE A 244 -33.06 -2.10 -2.47
C ILE A 244 -33.98 -2.88 -1.54
N GLU A 245 -35.08 -2.30 -1.09
CA GLU A 245 -36.08 -2.99 -0.25
C GLU A 245 -36.78 -4.11 -1.01
N GLU A 246 -37.10 -3.91 -2.28
CA GLU A 246 -37.70 -4.92 -3.15
C GLU A 246 -36.71 -6.06 -3.41
N LYS A 247 -35.43 -5.76 -3.65
CA LYS A 247 -34.36 -6.77 -3.69
C LYS A 247 -34.19 -7.49 -2.35
N LYS A 248 -34.31 -6.79 -1.22
CA LYS A 248 -34.27 -7.41 0.12
C LYS A 248 -35.45 -8.36 0.34
N LYS A 249 -36.66 -7.97 -0.09
CA LYS A 249 -37.86 -8.82 -0.06
C LYS A 249 -37.74 -10.02 -1.01
N ALA A 250 -37.15 -9.85 -2.19
CA ALA A 250 -36.84 -10.95 -3.11
C ALA A 250 -35.78 -11.91 -2.53
N SER A 251 -34.79 -11.39 -1.78
CA SER A 251 -33.80 -12.19 -1.04
C SER A 251 -34.32 -12.78 0.27
N GLN A 252 -35.60 -12.57 0.60
CA GLN A 252 -36.23 -13.14 1.80
C GLN A 252 -36.60 -14.61 1.59
N ILE A 253 -36.53 -15.12 0.36
CA ILE A 253 -36.28 -16.54 0.10
C ILE A 253 -34.81 -16.78 0.51
N GLN A 254 -34.61 -17.41 1.67
CA GLN A 254 -33.32 -17.64 2.36
C GLN A 254 -32.33 -18.51 1.58
N ILE A 255 -32.07 -18.22 0.32
CA ILE A 255 -30.98 -18.84 -0.44
C ILE A 255 -29.86 -17.80 -0.46
N PRO A 256 -28.78 -18.00 0.31
CA PRO A 256 -27.61 -17.14 0.30
C PRO A 256 -27.17 -16.83 -1.14
N HIS A 257 -26.72 -15.60 -1.38
CA HIS A 257 -26.37 -15.16 -2.74
C HIS A 257 -25.36 -16.09 -3.45
N TYR A 258 -24.41 -16.67 -2.70
CA TYR A 258 -23.46 -17.64 -3.25
C TYR A 258 -24.15 -18.91 -3.77
N GLU A 259 -25.24 -19.34 -3.13
CA GLU A 259 -25.99 -20.53 -3.51
C GLU A 259 -26.86 -20.26 -4.74
N GLN A 260 -27.41 -19.05 -4.87
CA GLN A 260 -28.05 -18.61 -6.12
C GLN A 260 -27.06 -18.59 -7.28
N LEU A 261 -25.86 -18.02 -7.09
CA LEU A 261 -24.81 -18.04 -8.11
C LEU A 261 -24.37 -19.46 -8.46
N TYR A 262 -24.30 -20.35 -7.46
CA TYR A 262 -24.01 -21.76 -7.68
C TYR A 262 -25.08 -22.44 -8.53
N GLN A 263 -26.36 -22.23 -8.22
CA GLN A 263 -27.50 -22.73 -9.01
C GLN A 263 -27.49 -22.17 -10.45
N VAL A 264 -27.18 -20.89 -10.63
CA VAL A 264 -27.05 -20.28 -11.96
C VAL A 264 -25.90 -20.91 -12.74
N ASN A 265 -24.77 -21.16 -12.09
CA ASN A 265 -23.62 -21.78 -12.73
C ASN A 265 -23.87 -23.26 -13.07
N THR A 266 -24.54 -24.02 -12.20
CA THR A 266 -24.91 -25.41 -12.48
C THR A 266 -25.89 -25.51 -13.64
N ILE A 267 -26.91 -24.64 -13.70
CA ILE A 267 -27.83 -24.56 -14.85
C ILE A 267 -27.08 -24.19 -16.13
N ARG A 268 -26.14 -23.24 -16.05
CA ARG A 268 -25.32 -22.84 -17.21
C ARG A 268 -24.46 -23.99 -17.71
N GLN A 269 -23.83 -24.75 -16.81
CA GLN A 269 -23.03 -25.92 -17.16
C GLN A 269 -23.89 -27.03 -17.77
N MET A 270 -25.08 -27.30 -17.21
CA MET A 270 -26.03 -28.26 -17.79
C MET A 270 -26.41 -27.87 -19.22
N LYS A 271 -26.74 -26.58 -19.46
CA LYS A 271 -27.05 -26.09 -20.81
C LYS A 271 -25.86 -26.17 -21.77
N LEU A 272 -24.64 -25.90 -21.28
CA LEU A 272 -23.42 -26.00 -22.08
C LEU A 272 -23.15 -27.45 -22.48
N ASN A 273 -23.27 -28.39 -21.54
CA ASN A 273 -23.12 -29.82 -21.78
C ASN A 273 -24.19 -30.35 -22.73
N GLN A 274 -25.44 -29.92 -22.56
CA GLN A 274 -26.54 -30.27 -23.46
C GLN A 274 -26.25 -29.80 -24.89
N LYS A 275 -25.85 -28.54 -25.08
CA LYS A 275 -25.45 -28.03 -26.39
C LYS A 275 -24.23 -28.76 -26.96
N GLY A 276 -23.27 -29.12 -26.12
CA GLY A 276 -22.13 -29.92 -26.51
C GLY A 276 -22.52 -31.31 -27.00
N GLN A 277 -23.48 -31.96 -26.33
CA GLN A 277 -24.05 -33.24 -26.75
C GLN A 277 -24.82 -33.11 -28.06
N GLU A 278 -25.73 -32.14 -28.18
CA GLU A 278 -26.49 -31.87 -29.40
C GLU A 278 -25.54 -31.63 -30.59
N TYR A 279 -24.53 -30.76 -30.41
CA TYR A 279 -23.51 -30.48 -31.42
C TYR A 279 -22.70 -31.74 -31.81
N PHE A 280 -22.37 -32.58 -30.83
CA PHE A 280 -21.63 -33.82 -31.08
C PHE A 280 -22.47 -34.86 -31.83
N THR A 281 -23.77 -34.97 -31.51
CA THR A 281 -24.69 -35.89 -32.20
C THR A 281 -25.02 -35.45 -33.62
N GLU A 282 -25.09 -34.14 -33.88
CA GLU A 282 -25.43 -33.62 -35.22
C GLU A 282 -24.25 -33.67 -36.19
N ASN A 283 -23.02 -33.41 -35.72
CA ASN A 283 -21.87 -33.20 -36.61
C ASN A 283 -20.93 -34.40 -36.77
N TYR A 284 -21.06 -35.43 -35.93
CA TYR A 284 -20.15 -36.59 -35.98
C TYR A 284 -20.94 -37.88 -36.17
N THR A 285 -20.70 -38.56 -37.28
CA THR A 285 -21.31 -39.87 -37.61
C THR A 285 -20.64 -41.05 -36.91
N PHE A 286 -19.49 -40.84 -36.26
CA PHE A 286 -18.75 -41.87 -35.55
C PHE A 286 -18.98 -41.77 -34.04
N HIS A 287 -19.70 -42.76 -33.50
CA HIS A 287 -19.96 -42.91 -32.08
C HIS A 287 -19.21 -44.15 -31.57
N PRO A 288 -17.97 -44.01 -31.09
CA PRO A 288 -17.21 -45.15 -30.61
C PRO A 288 -17.96 -45.77 -29.42
N LYS A 289 -18.17 -47.09 -29.46
CA LYS A 289 -18.67 -47.83 -28.30
C LYS A 289 -17.54 -47.81 -27.25
N ILE A 290 -17.73 -46.99 -26.22
CA ILE A 290 -16.79 -46.91 -25.10
C ILE A 290 -16.97 -48.19 -24.29
N ASP A 291 -15.87 -48.90 -24.01
CA ASP A 291 -15.90 -50.08 -23.14
C ASP A 291 -16.38 -49.71 -21.73
N GLN A 292 -17.07 -50.62 -21.04
CA GLN A 292 -17.65 -50.39 -19.70
C GLN A 292 -16.64 -49.86 -18.68
N ILE A 293 -15.36 -50.24 -18.80
CA ILE A 293 -14.28 -49.77 -17.93
C ILE A 293 -14.02 -48.28 -18.14
N SER A 294 -13.92 -47.85 -19.40
CA SER A 294 -13.75 -46.44 -19.76
C SER A 294 -14.99 -45.60 -19.44
N GLU A 295 -16.20 -46.18 -19.53
CA GLU A 295 -17.43 -45.53 -19.08
C GLU A 295 -17.44 -45.29 -17.56
N GLN A 296 -16.92 -46.23 -16.76
CA GLN A 296 -16.73 -46.04 -15.31
C GLN A 296 -15.68 -44.98 -14.96
N ILE A 297 -14.68 -44.77 -15.82
CA ILE A 297 -13.63 -43.75 -15.63
C ILE A 297 -14.17 -42.35 -16.01
N VAL A 298 -14.95 -42.25 -17.09
CA VAL A 298 -15.46 -40.98 -17.63
C VAL A 298 -16.73 -40.50 -16.91
N SER A 299 -17.56 -41.41 -16.36
CA SER A 299 -18.80 -41.09 -15.63
C SER A 299 -18.61 -40.27 -14.34
N GLY A 300 -17.40 -39.79 -14.06
CA GLY A 300 -17.23 -38.59 -13.24
C GLY A 300 -17.59 -38.76 -11.78
N GLN A 301 -17.29 -39.92 -11.17
CA GLN A 301 -17.33 -40.01 -9.71
C GLN A 301 -16.36 -38.96 -9.15
N SER A 302 -16.91 -38.05 -8.34
CA SER A 302 -16.14 -36.99 -7.72
C SER A 302 -15.01 -37.61 -6.92
N PHE A 303 -13.91 -36.88 -6.74
CA PHE A 303 -12.81 -37.35 -5.90
C PHE A 303 -13.29 -37.76 -4.49
N GLN A 304 -14.32 -37.07 -4.00
CA GLN A 304 -14.96 -37.34 -2.70
C GLN A 304 -15.70 -38.68 -2.68
N ASP A 305 -16.43 -39.03 -3.75
CA ASP A 305 -17.11 -40.32 -3.86
C ASP A 305 -16.12 -41.48 -3.94
N ARG A 306 -14.99 -41.27 -4.64
CA ARG A 306 -13.88 -42.23 -4.68
C ARG A 306 -13.27 -42.43 -3.30
N GLN A 307 -13.08 -41.36 -2.53
CA GLN A 307 -12.55 -41.43 -1.18
C GLN A 307 -13.53 -42.15 -0.23
N GLN A 308 -14.83 -41.86 -0.32
CA GLN A 308 -15.84 -42.55 0.49
C GLN A 308 -15.94 -44.04 0.15
N LYS A 309 -15.91 -44.42 -1.14
CA LYS A 309 -15.88 -45.82 -1.55
C LYS A 309 -14.63 -46.54 -1.06
N PHE A 310 -13.47 -45.89 -1.06
CA PHE A 310 -12.26 -46.45 -0.47
C PHE A 310 -12.44 -46.68 1.05
N LEU A 311 -13.01 -45.72 1.78
CA LEU A 311 -13.29 -45.86 3.21
C LEU A 311 -14.28 -46.99 3.50
N ILE A 312 -15.35 -47.13 2.71
CA ILE A 312 -16.33 -48.22 2.85
C ILE A 312 -15.66 -49.56 2.52
N SER A 313 -14.91 -49.64 1.42
CA SER A 313 -14.14 -50.83 1.05
C SER A 313 -13.11 -51.24 2.12
N THR A 314 -12.51 -50.28 2.83
CA THR A 314 -11.63 -50.61 3.94
C THR A 314 -12.39 -51.14 5.15
N LYS A 315 -13.60 -50.64 5.44
CA LYS A 315 -14.43 -51.13 6.57
C LYS A 315 -14.87 -52.58 6.37
N ASP A 316 -15.21 -52.97 5.14
CA ASP A 316 -15.62 -54.34 4.84
C ASP A 316 -14.45 -55.34 4.92
N LYS A 317 -13.20 -54.87 4.87
CA LYS A 317 -12.00 -55.70 5.04
C LYS A 317 -11.58 -55.94 6.50
N TYR A 318 -12.24 -55.30 7.48
CA TYR A 318 -11.89 -55.45 8.91
C TYR A 318 -12.68 -56.55 9.65
N GLN A 319 -13.48 -57.37 8.96
CA GLN A 319 -14.33 -58.36 9.64
C GLN A 319 -13.68 -59.73 9.93
N SER A 320 -12.38 -59.90 9.72
CA SER A 320 -11.69 -61.12 10.15
C SER A 320 -10.20 -60.89 10.39
N VAL A 321 -9.83 -60.32 11.55
CA VAL A 321 -8.44 -60.38 12.03
C VAL A 321 -8.44 -60.39 13.57
N GLU A 322 -8.56 -61.58 14.16
CA GLU A 322 -8.17 -61.89 15.55
C GLU A 322 -6.65 -62.07 15.70
N GLU A 323 -5.84 -61.63 14.72
CA GLU A 323 -4.39 -61.60 14.85
C GLU A 323 -3.93 -60.28 15.45
N CYS A 324 -3.61 -60.35 16.73
CA CYS A 324 -3.02 -59.28 17.52
C CYS A 324 -1.92 -58.53 16.76
N PHE A 325 -2.09 -57.22 16.65
CA PHE A 325 -1.12 -56.25 16.16
C PHE A 325 0.23 -56.41 16.89
N ARG A 326 1.18 -57.08 16.24
CA ARG A 326 2.60 -57.03 16.62
C ARG A 326 3.28 -56.04 15.67
N PRO A 327 3.52 -54.79 16.08
CA PRO A 327 4.23 -53.85 15.23
C PRO A 327 5.61 -54.46 14.95
N LYS A 328 5.89 -54.77 13.68
CA LYS A 328 7.24 -55.12 13.24
C LYS A 328 8.08 -53.84 13.36
N THR A 329 8.71 -53.61 14.52
CA THR A 329 9.79 -52.65 14.69
C THR A 329 11.03 -53.21 13.99
N GLY A 330 10.99 -53.22 12.65
CA GLY A 330 11.89 -54.00 11.80
C GLY A 330 12.73 -53.14 10.86
N ARG A 331 13.29 -52.04 11.35
CA ARG A 331 14.47 -51.44 10.72
C ARG A 331 15.51 -51.17 11.80
N PRO A 332 16.63 -51.92 11.86
CA PRO A 332 17.80 -51.42 12.59
C PRO A 332 18.14 -50.04 12.02
N PRO A 333 18.57 -49.08 12.85
CA PRO A 333 18.86 -47.73 12.40
C PRO A 333 19.81 -47.80 11.21
N GLU A 334 19.34 -47.27 10.08
CA GLU A 334 20.14 -47.11 8.87
C GLU A 334 21.39 -46.31 9.26
N TYR A 335 22.54 -46.82 8.85
CA TYR A 335 23.87 -46.40 9.28
C TYR A 335 23.93 -44.89 9.55
N ARG A 336 24.17 -44.49 10.81
CA ARG A 336 24.26 -43.08 11.17
C ARG A 336 25.50 -42.52 10.46
N PRO A 337 25.38 -41.54 9.55
CA PRO A 337 26.53 -40.95 8.90
C PRO A 337 27.44 -40.33 9.97
N GLU A 338 28.75 -40.55 9.86
CA GLU A 338 29.74 -40.13 10.86
C GLU A 338 29.69 -38.61 11.12
N ASN A 339 29.26 -37.82 10.14
CA ASN A 339 29.21 -36.35 10.19
C ASN A 339 27.77 -35.80 10.12
N LEU A 340 26.84 -36.37 10.89
CA LEU A 340 25.44 -35.94 10.95
C LEU A 340 25.28 -34.43 11.23
N PHE A 341 26.16 -33.85 12.04
CA PHE A 341 26.09 -32.43 12.37
C PHE A 341 26.44 -31.55 11.17
N ASP A 342 27.44 -31.92 10.38
CA ASP A 342 27.84 -31.17 9.20
C ASP A 342 26.79 -31.28 8.10
N THR A 343 26.17 -32.45 7.93
CA THR A 343 25.08 -32.62 6.95
C THR A 343 23.86 -31.79 7.34
N LEU A 344 23.47 -31.78 8.61
CA LEU A 344 22.37 -30.95 9.10
C LEU A 344 22.69 -29.45 9.03
N TYR A 345 23.92 -29.04 9.34
CA TYR A 345 24.37 -27.66 9.22
C TYR A 345 24.34 -27.18 7.77
N ASN A 346 24.87 -27.99 6.84
CA ASN A 346 24.84 -27.69 5.41
C ASN A 346 23.41 -27.64 4.88
N GLN A 347 22.54 -28.56 5.32
CA GLN A 347 21.12 -28.54 4.94
C GLN A 347 20.39 -27.30 5.47
N ALA A 348 20.69 -26.88 6.70
CA ALA A 348 20.14 -25.64 7.26
C ALA A 348 20.63 -24.40 6.50
N LYS A 349 21.90 -24.38 6.12
CA LYS A 349 22.50 -23.32 5.30
C LYS A 349 21.86 -23.25 3.92
N GLU A 350 21.72 -24.38 3.23
CA GLU A 350 21.02 -24.45 1.93
C GLU A 350 19.57 -23.96 2.02
N LEU A 351 18.85 -24.30 3.09
CA LEU A 351 17.49 -23.81 3.31
C LEU A 351 17.45 -22.30 3.54
N SER A 352 18.43 -21.75 4.27
CA SER A 352 18.58 -20.30 4.45
C SER A 352 18.85 -19.59 3.13
N ASP A 353 19.77 -20.12 2.33
CA ASP A 353 20.14 -19.54 1.03
C ASP A 353 18.98 -19.61 0.04
N LYS A 354 18.26 -20.74 -0.02
CA LYS A 354 17.01 -20.88 -0.81
C LYS A 354 15.97 -19.86 -0.38
N LYS A 355 15.79 -19.63 0.92
CA LYS A 355 14.84 -18.65 1.45
C LYS A 355 15.23 -17.22 1.08
N ALA A 356 16.52 -16.89 1.13
CA ALA A 356 17.04 -15.59 0.72
C ALA A 356 16.83 -15.35 -0.78
N GLN A 357 17.09 -16.36 -1.61
CA GLN A 357 16.88 -16.30 -3.06
C GLN A 357 15.40 -16.13 -3.43
N LEU A 358 14.49 -16.80 -2.71
CA LEU A 358 13.05 -16.66 -2.93
C LEU A 358 12.56 -15.25 -2.57
N LEU A 359 13.11 -14.66 -1.50
CA LEU A 359 12.82 -13.30 -1.08
C LEU A 359 13.32 -12.26 -2.10
N SER A 360 14.54 -12.41 -2.62
CA SER A 360 15.07 -11.51 -3.66
C SER A 360 14.26 -11.62 -4.95
N SER A 361 13.93 -12.84 -5.38
CA SER A 361 13.11 -13.07 -6.58
C SER A 361 11.70 -12.48 -6.45
N SER A 362 11.11 -12.51 -5.24
CA SER A 362 9.84 -11.85 -4.95
C SER A 362 9.93 -10.33 -5.00
N MET A 363 11.05 -9.73 -4.56
CA MET A 363 11.25 -8.28 -4.69
C MET A 363 11.41 -7.89 -6.16
N ASP A 364 12.18 -8.65 -6.94
CA ASP A 364 12.37 -8.39 -8.37
C ASP A 364 11.06 -8.53 -9.14
N GLN A 365 10.24 -9.54 -8.82
CA GLN A 365 8.89 -9.67 -9.37
C GLN A 365 7.98 -8.50 -8.98
N ALA A 366 8.05 -8.00 -7.73
CA ALA A 366 7.26 -6.84 -7.31
C ALA A 366 7.71 -5.56 -8.03
N LEU A 367 9.01 -5.37 -8.23
CA LEU A 367 9.56 -4.28 -9.03
C LEU A 367 9.12 -4.39 -10.49
N PHE A 368 9.18 -5.58 -11.08
CA PHE A 368 8.72 -5.82 -12.44
C PHE A 368 7.21 -5.59 -12.58
N GLN A 369 6.41 -6.05 -11.61
CA GLN A 369 4.96 -5.80 -11.57
C GLN A 369 4.62 -4.32 -11.44
N SER A 370 5.42 -3.54 -10.71
CA SER A 370 5.27 -2.08 -10.68
C SER A 370 5.63 -1.41 -12.01
N GLN A 371 6.39 -2.09 -12.85
CA GLN A 371 6.72 -1.69 -14.23
C GLN A 371 5.83 -2.34 -15.30
N ILE A 372 4.90 -3.24 -14.94
CA ILE A 372 3.90 -3.74 -15.89
C ILE A 372 3.03 -2.53 -16.23
N LYS A 373 3.38 -1.94 -17.37
CA LYS A 373 2.64 -0.89 -18.06
C LYS A 373 1.18 -1.28 -18.09
N ALA A 374 0.31 -0.27 -18.04
CA ALA A 374 -1.11 -0.47 -18.27
C ALA A 374 -1.30 -1.38 -19.50
N SER A 375 -2.32 -2.24 -19.48
CA SER A 375 -2.60 -3.15 -20.61
C SER A 375 -2.46 -2.40 -21.95
N HIS A 376 -1.96 -3.06 -23.01
CA HIS A 376 -1.86 -2.46 -24.35
C HIS A 376 -3.16 -1.74 -24.77
N GLN A 377 -4.31 -2.24 -24.33
CA GLN A 377 -5.60 -1.59 -24.57
C GLN A 377 -5.78 -0.29 -23.78
N SER A 378 -5.31 -0.22 -22.53
CA SER A 378 -5.28 1.00 -21.74
C SER A 378 -4.33 2.03 -22.34
N ASP A 379 -3.15 1.62 -22.81
CA ASP A 379 -2.21 2.51 -23.50
C ASP A 379 -2.83 3.12 -24.77
N LYS A 380 -3.54 2.30 -25.56
CA LYS A 380 -4.28 2.77 -26.74
C LYS A 380 -5.37 3.79 -26.38
N ILE A 381 -6.11 3.56 -25.29
CA ILE A 381 -7.14 4.50 -24.80
C ILE A 381 -6.50 5.82 -24.36
N THR A 382 -5.38 5.78 -23.64
CA THR A 382 -4.67 6.98 -23.19
C THR A 382 -4.11 7.75 -24.38
N GLN A 383 -3.48 7.08 -25.35
CA GLN A 383 -2.98 7.71 -26.58
C GLN A 383 -4.12 8.36 -27.38
N GLN A 384 -5.27 7.69 -27.50
CA GLN A 384 -6.43 8.25 -28.17
C GLN A 384 -6.99 9.47 -27.41
N SER A 385 -6.99 9.45 -26.08
CA SER A 385 -7.39 10.61 -25.28
C SER A 385 -6.42 11.79 -25.47
N ILE A 386 -5.11 11.54 -25.54
CA ILE A 386 -4.10 12.57 -25.81
C ILE A 386 -4.32 13.14 -27.21
N TYR A 387 -4.45 12.28 -28.22
CA TYR A 387 -4.71 12.68 -29.60
C TYR A 387 -5.95 13.59 -29.70
N ASN A 388 -7.07 13.18 -29.11
CA ASN A 388 -8.31 13.96 -29.12
C ASN A 388 -8.14 15.32 -28.44
N LYS A 389 -7.31 15.40 -27.39
CA LYS A 389 -7.03 16.67 -26.70
C LYS A 389 -6.20 17.60 -27.54
N LEU A 390 -5.13 17.09 -28.15
CA LEU A 390 -4.27 17.89 -29.03
C LEU A 390 -5.01 18.31 -30.30
N SER A 391 -5.87 17.45 -30.84
CA SER A 391 -6.79 17.78 -31.93
C SER A 391 -7.69 18.96 -31.55
N ASN A 392 -8.33 18.92 -30.38
CA ASN A 392 -9.19 20.02 -29.96
C ASN A 392 -8.42 21.32 -29.73
N ILE A 393 -7.16 21.25 -29.29
CA ILE A 393 -6.30 22.43 -29.16
C ILE A 393 -5.98 23.00 -30.55
N PHE A 394 -5.64 22.14 -31.51
CA PHE A 394 -5.44 22.56 -32.91
C PHE A 394 -6.68 23.27 -33.45
N ASP A 395 -7.86 22.67 -33.28
CA ASP A 395 -9.14 23.21 -33.76
C ASP A 395 -9.51 24.55 -33.09
N LEU A 396 -8.95 24.87 -31.91
CA LEU A 396 -9.11 26.17 -31.24
C LEU A 396 -8.12 27.23 -31.75
N LEU A 397 -6.97 26.81 -32.27
CA LEU A 397 -5.94 27.68 -32.82
C LEU A 397 -6.21 28.01 -34.31
N ASP A 398 -6.81 27.07 -35.04
CA ASP A 398 -7.23 27.18 -36.45
C ASP A 398 -8.56 27.95 -36.57
N SER A 399 -8.47 29.27 -36.53
CA SER A 399 -9.63 30.17 -36.53
C SER A 399 -10.40 30.20 -37.87
N ASP A 400 -9.69 29.99 -38.98
CA ASP A 400 -10.22 29.96 -40.34
C ASP A 400 -10.66 28.55 -40.80
N GLN A 401 -10.35 27.50 -40.04
CA GLN A 401 -10.72 26.11 -40.30
C GLN A 401 -10.19 25.60 -41.66
N ASP A 402 -9.05 26.12 -42.11
CA ASP A 402 -8.43 25.68 -43.36
C ASP A 402 -7.58 24.41 -43.19
N GLY A 403 -7.38 23.97 -41.94
CA GLY A 403 -6.62 22.77 -41.58
C GLY A 403 -5.12 23.01 -41.41
N GLU A 404 -4.67 24.25 -41.47
CA GLU A 404 -3.29 24.69 -41.26
C GLU A 404 -3.23 25.79 -40.21
N ILE A 405 -2.19 25.80 -39.36
CA ILE A 405 -1.98 26.89 -38.41
C ILE A 405 -0.77 27.70 -38.86
N ASP A 406 -1.02 28.96 -39.19
CA ASP A 406 -0.01 29.97 -39.53
C ASP A 406 0.32 30.86 -38.35
N SER A 407 1.60 31.18 -38.14
CA SER A 407 2.05 32.08 -37.05
C SER A 407 1.39 33.47 -37.06
N LEU A 408 0.83 33.90 -38.18
CA LEU A 408 0.17 35.20 -38.34
C LEU A 408 -1.34 35.18 -38.03
N ARG A 409 -1.98 34.00 -38.08
CA ARG A 409 -3.45 33.85 -38.00
C ARG A 409 -3.92 33.14 -36.74
N ILE A 410 -3.02 32.77 -35.84
CA ILE A 410 -3.35 32.03 -34.62
C ILE A 410 -4.25 32.86 -33.71
N ASP A 411 -5.43 32.34 -33.36
CA ASP A 411 -6.26 32.90 -32.30
C ASP A 411 -5.91 32.24 -30.95
N THR A 412 -5.30 33.00 -30.04
CA THR A 412 -4.96 32.53 -28.69
C THR A 412 -6.00 32.88 -27.64
N THR A 413 -7.06 33.61 -28.00
CA THR A 413 -7.99 34.21 -27.02
C THR A 413 -8.81 33.17 -26.24
N ASN A 414 -9.12 32.04 -26.86
CA ASN A 414 -9.96 30.98 -26.30
C ASN A 414 -9.19 29.88 -25.55
N LEU A 415 -7.86 29.96 -25.51
CA LEU A 415 -7.02 28.96 -24.86
C LEU A 415 -6.78 29.26 -23.38
N ASP A 416 -6.72 28.19 -22.59
CA ASP A 416 -6.30 28.29 -21.19
C ASP A 416 -4.83 28.78 -21.14
N PRO A 417 -4.50 29.82 -20.35
CA PRO A 417 -3.14 30.33 -20.23
C PRO A 417 -2.11 29.25 -19.84
N GLN A 418 -2.52 28.21 -19.10
CA GLN A 418 -1.62 27.09 -18.76
C GLN A 418 -1.26 26.26 -19.99
N ILE A 419 -2.23 26.01 -20.87
CA ILE A 419 -2.01 25.32 -22.13
C ILE A 419 -1.15 26.19 -23.05
N LEU A 420 -1.44 27.49 -23.11
CA LEU A 420 -0.66 28.44 -23.90
C LEU A 420 0.81 28.46 -23.47
N GLN A 421 1.09 28.50 -22.16
CA GLN A 421 2.44 28.43 -21.62
C GLN A 421 3.15 27.13 -22.02
N ALA A 422 2.45 26.00 -21.96
CA ALA A 422 2.99 24.70 -22.35
C ALA A 422 3.35 24.62 -23.83
N ILE A 423 2.56 25.23 -24.72
CA ILE A 423 2.77 25.19 -26.18
C ILE A 423 3.62 26.35 -26.73
N THR A 424 3.90 27.37 -25.90
CA THR A 424 4.67 28.57 -26.28
C THR A 424 6.00 28.26 -26.99
N PRO A 425 6.82 27.28 -26.54
CA PRO A 425 8.09 26.98 -27.21
C PRO A 425 7.90 26.58 -28.68
N LEU A 426 6.88 25.79 -28.98
CA LEU A 426 6.55 25.38 -30.36
C LEU A 426 6.10 26.57 -31.19
N LEU A 427 5.22 27.42 -30.63
CA LEU A 427 4.71 28.60 -31.34
C LEU A 427 5.85 29.59 -31.67
N GLN A 428 6.82 29.75 -30.78
CA GLN A 428 8.01 30.58 -31.02
C GLN A 428 8.91 30.01 -32.14
N GLU A 429 9.02 28.69 -32.25
CA GLU A 429 9.76 28.07 -33.36
C GLU A 429 9.03 28.25 -34.70
N MET A 430 7.70 28.11 -34.71
CA MET A 430 6.88 28.39 -35.89
C MET A 430 7.02 29.84 -36.36
N GLU A 431 6.97 30.80 -35.42
CA GLU A 431 7.10 32.23 -35.72
C GLU A 431 8.48 32.56 -36.31
N LYS A 432 9.56 31.98 -35.76
CA LYS A 432 10.93 32.16 -36.28
C LYS A 432 11.09 31.57 -37.68
N GLY A 433 10.50 30.39 -37.92
CA GLY A 433 10.60 29.68 -39.20
C GLY A 433 9.63 30.16 -40.28
N LYS A 434 8.57 30.89 -39.91
CA LYS A 434 7.42 31.22 -40.78
C LYS A 434 6.83 29.98 -41.45
N HIS A 435 6.73 28.88 -40.70
CA HIS A 435 6.16 27.62 -41.17
C HIS A 435 4.69 27.53 -40.78
N SER A 436 3.86 27.07 -41.72
CA SER A 436 2.51 26.57 -41.43
C SER A 436 2.63 25.14 -40.92
N LEU A 437 1.77 24.74 -39.98
CA LEU A 437 1.71 23.35 -39.51
C LEU A 437 0.34 22.75 -39.80
N ILE A 438 0.34 21.58 -40.43
CA ILE A 438 -0.86 20.76 -40.60
C ILE A 438 -1.17 20.07 -39.26
N LYS A 439 -2.44 19.77 -39.02
CA LYS A 439 -2.94 19.08 -37.81
C LYS A 439 -2.11 17.87 -37.37
N SER A 440 -1.71 17.00 -38.31
CA SER A 440 -0.89 15.82 -37.99
C SER A 440 0.50 16.18 -37.50
N GLU A 441 1.13 17.20 -38.11
CA GLU A 441 2.47 17.65 -37.75
C GLU A 441 2.47 18.34 -36.40
N PHE A 442 1.47 19.20 -36.14
CA PHE A 442 1.25 19.82 -34.84
C PHE A 442 1.12 18.78 -33.71
N ILE A 443 0.27 17.76 -33.89
CA ILE A 443 0.07 16.69 -32.90
C ILE A 443 1.37 15.92 -32.68
N GLN A 444 2.13 15.63 -33.73
CA GLN A 444 3.41 14.93 -33.63
C GLN A 444 4.45 15.74 -32.86
N LEU A 445 4.61 17.03 -33.18
CA LEU A 445 5.59 17.92 -32.52
C LEU A 445 5.24 18.15 -31.06
N ILE A 446 3.97 18.39 -30.73
CA ILE A 446 3.54 18.49 -29.33
C ILE A 446 3.73 17.15 -28.59
N SER A 447 3.47 16.01 -29.23
CA SER A 447 3.70 14.69 -28.60
C SER A 447 5.19 14.44 -28.31
N GLN A 448 6.09 14.91 -29.18
CA GLN A 448 7.54 14.87 -28.92
C GLN A 448 7.93 15.82 -27.78
N MET A 449 7.42 17.05 -27.79
CA MET A 449 7.66 18.04 -26.75
C MET A 449 7.13 17.57 -25.38
N MET A 450 5.98 16.89 -25.35
CA MET A 450 5.44 16.28 -24.15
C MET A 450 6.46 15.32 -23.52
N ASN A 451 7.27 14.59 -24.26
CA ASN A 451 8.28 13.71 -23.65
C ASN A 451 9.34 14.46 -22.84
N LEU A 452 9.59 15.73 -23.17
CA LEU A 452 10.54 16.62 -22.49
C LEU A 452 9.89 17.42 -21.34
N MET A 453 8.56 17.59 -21.37
CA MET A 453 7.82 18.34 -20.37
C MET A 453 7.76 17.62 -19.01
N SER A 454 7.67 18.42 -17.95
CA SER A 454 7.42 17.93 -16.60
C SER A 454 6.02 17.31 -16.48
N ASN A 455 5.84 16.44 -15.48
CA ASN A 455 4.53 15.81 -15.24
C ASN A 455 3.42 16.83 -14.91
N LYS A 456 3.77 17.98 -14.34
CA LYS A 456 2.83 19.07 -14.05
C LYS A 456 2.31 19.69 -15.34
N GLU A 457 3.20 20.06 -16.25
CA GLU A 457 2.82 20.67 -17.53
C GLU A 457 2.05 19.68 -18.41
N LYS A 458 2.43 18.38 -18.42
CA LYS A 458 1.65 17.32 -19.07
C LYS A 458 0.22 17.25 -18.53
N HIS A 459 0.08 17.30 -17.21
CA HIS A 459 -1.23 17.24 -16.57
C HIS A 459 -2.07 18.46 -16.93
N ASP A 460 -1.47 19.66 -16.90
CA ASP A 460 -2.16 20.91 -17.23
C ASP A 460 -2.58 20.94 -18.71
N LEU A 461 -1.73 20.45 -19.62
CA LEU A 461 -2.03 20.30 -21.05
C LEU A 461 -3.19 19.32 -21.32
N LEU A 462 -3.27 18.21 -20.57
CA LEU A 462 -4.27 17.16 -20.76
C LEU A 462 -5.53 17.35 -19.91
N LYS A 463 -5.58 18.39 -19.09
CA LYS A 463 -6.67 18.64 -18.15
C LYS A 463 -7.99 18.77 -18.91
N LYS A 464 -9.04 18.10 -18.43
CA LYS A 464 -10.37 18.28 -19.01
C LYS A 464 -10.85 19.70 -18.70
N PRO A 465 -11.36 20.45 -19.70
CA PRO A 465 -11.94 21.75 -19.41
C PRO A 465 -13.04 21.53 -18.39
N GLN A 466 -12.94 22.18 -17.24
CA GLN A 466 -14.02 22.15 -16.27
C GLN A 466 -15.21 22.78 -16.98
N LYS A 467 -16.29 22.02 -17.14
CA LYS A 467 -17.57 22.59 -17.58
C LYS A 467 -17.88 23.68 -16.57
N LYS A 468 -17.72 24.94 -16.95
CA LYS A 468 -18.20 26.07 -16.16
C LYS A 468 -19.71 25.83 -16.07
N ASP A 469 -20.18 25.36 -14.92
CA ASP A 469 -21.59 25.13 -14.70
C ASP A 469 -22.31 26.45 -15.01
N PRO A 470 -23.25 26.48 -15.98
CA PRO A 470 -23.91 27.73 -16.40
C PRO A 470 -24.79 28.38 -15.32
N GLN A 471 -24.73 27.91 -14.07
CA GLN A 471 -25.64 28.32 -13.01
C GLN A 471 -24.88 29.01 -11.88
N LEU A 472 -24.76 30.35 -11.95
CA LEU A 472 -24.75 31.30 -10.82
C LEU A 472 -24.23 32.68 -11.22
N ASN A 473 -24.77 33.27 -12.29
CA ASN A 473 -24.79 34.74 -12.46
C ASN A 473 -26.24 35.22 -12.40
N VAL A 474 -26.95 34.88 -11.32
CA VAL A 474 -28.14 35.64 -10.91
C VAL A 474 -27.63 36.68 -9.93
N THR A 475 -27.32 37.87 -10.45
CA THR A 475 -27.11 39.09 -9.68
C THR A 475 -28.28 39.25 -8.71
N LYS A 476 -28.03 39.01 -7.42
CA LYS A 476 -28.95 39.38 -6.34
C LYS A 476 -28.96 40.89 -6.21
N ASP A 477 -29.71 41.55 -7.09
CA ASP A 477 -30.15 42.92 -6.89
C ASP A 477 -31.33 42.88 -5.91
N ARG A 478 -31.03 42.77 -4.61
CA ARG A 478 -32.03 42.89 -3.54
C ARG A 478 -32.14 44.35 -3.15
N SER A 479 -32.98 45.09 -3.87
CA SER A 479 -33.55 46.33 -3.37
C SER A 479 -34.48 46.05 -2.17
N PRO A 480 -34.38 46.82 -1.07
CA PRO A 480 -35.22 46.65 0.10
C PRO A 480 -36.63 47.20 -0.18
N LYS A 481 -37.64 46.32 -0.20
CA LYS A 481 -39.05 46.72 -0.23
C LYS A 481 -39.43 47.41 1.08
N GLN A 482 -39.72 48.71 0.99
CA GLN A 482 -40.39 49.48 2.04
C GLN A 482 -41.81 48.94 2.25
N SER A 483 -42.09 48.52 3.48
CA SER A 483 -43.42 48.14 3.95
C SER A 483 -44.26 49.40 4.21
N ILE A 484 -45.24 49.65 3.33
CA ILE A 484 -46.32 50.62 3.54
C ILE A 484 -47.33 50.00 4.52
N LYS A 485 -47.43 50.57 5.72
CA LYS A 485 -48.57 50.35 6.63
C LYS A 485 -49.76 51.16 6.10
N LYS A 486 -50.91 50.51 5.89
CA LYS A 486 -52.20 51.20 5.71
C LYS A 486 -52.94 51.22 7.04
N TYR A 487 -53.44 52.40 7.38
CA TYR A 487 -54.52 52.66 8.34
C TYR A 487 -55.87 52.36 7.72
#